data_AF-A0A1A9GSQ2-F1
#
_entry.id   AF-A0A1A9GSQ2-F1
#
_cell.length_a   1.000
_cell.length_b   1.000
_cell.length_c   1.000
_cell.angle_alpha   90.00
_cell.angle_beta   90.00
_cell.angle_gamma   90.00
#
_symmetry.space_group_name_H-M   'P 1'
#
loop_
_entity.id
_entity.type
_entity.pdbx_description
1 polymer ?
#
loop_
_entity_poly.entity_id
_entity_poly.type
_entity_poly.pdbx_seq_one_letter_code
_entity_poly.pdbx_strand_id
1 'polypeptide(L)'
;MGTAEHYHPRLRIIIDGKDVPIPANIGVDPTTGAMSAVHTHETDGTIHIEADTAGETFTLGQLFTQWGVTLTSTQIGGVRAQDGQQLHVTSNGAPVAGDPKDLRLEPDQVIVLRMP
;
A
#
# COMPACT_ATOMS: atom_id res chain seq x y z
N MET A 1 -9.21 -17.63 -13.57
CA MET A 1 -8.72 -18.14 -12.28
C MET A 1 -9.60 -17.50 -11.22
N GLY A 2 -10.18 -18.28 -10.32
CA GLY A 2 -11.04 -17.76 -9.27
C GLY A 2 -10.23 -17.74 -7.99
N THR A 3 -9.94 -16.56 -7.47
CA THR A 3 -9.32 -16.40 -6.16
C THR A 3 -10.38 -16.69 -5.10
N ALA A 4 -9.96 -17.26 -3.97
CA ALA A 4 -10.86 -17.52 -2.85
C ALA A 4 -11.43 -16.20 -2.29
N GLU A 5 -10.63 -15.13 -2.33
CA GLU A 5 -11.04 -13.76 -2.02
C GLU A 5 -10.45 -12.78 -3.04
N HIS A 6 -11.23 -11.76 -3.38
CA HIS A 6 -10.80 -10.65 -4.24
C HIS A 6 -11.39 -9.36 -3.72
N TYR A 7 -10.54 -8.40 -3.35
CA TYR A 7 -10.98 -7.09 -2.88
C TYR A 7 -9.97 -5.99 -3.18
N HIS A 8 -10.42 -4.73 -3.07
CA HIS A 8 -9.68 -3.56 -3.52
C HIS A 8 -9.56 -2.47 -2.45
N PRO A 9 -8.54 -2.51 -1.57
CA PRO A 9 -8.20 -1.34 -0.78
C PRO A 9 -7.58 -0.25 -1.67
N ARG A 10 -7.66 1.00 -1.23
CA ARG A 10 -7.08 2.15 -1.94
C ARG A 10 -6.06 2.87 -1.08
N LEU A 11 -4.87 3.07 -1.61
CA LEU A 11 -3.80 3.82 -1.00
C LEU A 11 -3.73 5.23 -1.57
N ARG A 12 -3.52 6.22 -0.71
CA ARG A 12 -3.19 7.60 -1.07
C ARG A 12 -1.94 8.01 -0.32
N ILE A 13 -0.97 8.59 -1.04
CA ILE A 13 0.25 9.12 -0.43
C ILE A 13 0.27 10.64 -0.60
N ILE A 14 0.54 11.34 0.49
CA ILE A 14 0.64 12.80 0.54
C ILE A 14 2.00 13.15 1.14
N ILE A 15 2.80 13.95 0.45
CA ILE A 15 4.11 14.43 0.92
C ILE A 15 4.14 15.95 0.74
N ASP A 16 4.52 16.70 1.79
CA ASP A 16 4.53 18.18 1.77
C ASP A 16 3.19 18.77 1.28
N GLY A 17 2.07 18.14 1.66
CA GLY A 17 0.73 18.53 1.25
C GLY A 17 0.34 18.21 -0.20
N LYS A 18 1.19 17.55 -0.97
CA LYS A 18 0.94 17.18 -2.38
C LYS A 18 0.69 15.69 -2.53
N ASP A 19 -0.27 15.34 -3.39
CA ASP A 19 -0.53 13.95 -3.76
C ASP A 19 0.64 13.38 -4.56
N VAL A 20 1.10 12.19 -4.15
CA VAL A 20 2.13 11.42 -4.83
C VAL A 20 1.44 10.29 -5.60
N PRO A 21 1.67 10.18 -6.93
CA PRO A 21 1.08 9.10 -7.71
C PRO A 21 1.64 7.75 -7.29
N ILE A 22 0.77 6.75 -7.29
CA ILE A 22 1.16 5.35 -7.13
C ILE A 22 1.30 4.78 -8.54
N PRO A 23 2.42 4.16 -8.92
CA PRO A 23 2.59 3.53 -10.21
C PRO A 23 1.60 2.40 -10.44
N ALA A 24 1.19 2.26 -11.70
CA ALA A 24 0.59 1.04 -12.21
C ALA A 24 1.61 -0.11 -12.20
N ASN A 25 1.11 -1.35 -12.22
CA ASN A 25 1.89 -2.57 -12.40
C ASN A 25 2.93 -2.84 -11.30
N ILE A 26 2.68 -2.36 -10.07
CA ILE A 26 3.45 -2.83 -8.91
C ILE A 26 3.10 -4.30 -8.70
N GLY A 27 4.11 -5.17 -8.59
CA GLY A 27 3.91 -6.61 -8.41
C GLY A 27 3.49 -7.35 -9.68
N VAL A 28 3.59 -6.72 -10.85
CA VAL A 28 3.31 -7.35 -12.15
C VAL A 28 4.60 -7.51 -12.96
N ASP A 29 4.89 -8.72 -13.42
CA ASP A 29 5.98 -8.98 -14.36
C ASP A 29 5.56 -8.54 -15.77
N PRO A 30 6.21 -7.52 -16.37
CA PRO A 30 5.82 -7.00 -17.68
C PRO A 30 6.10 -7.98 -18.83
N THR A 31 6.92 -9.00 -18.61
CA THR A 31 7.30 -9.99 -19.63
C THR A 31 6.26 -11.10 -19.74
N THR A 32 5.80 -11.58 -18.59
CA THR A 32 4.93 -12.77 -18.49
C THR A 32 3.49 -12.42 -18.17
N GLY A 33 3.23 -11.23 -17.62
CA GLY A 33 1.94 -10.86 -17.05
C GLY A 33 1.64 -11.55 -15.72
N ALA A 34 2.61 -12.24 -15.12
CA ALA A 34 2.44 -12.84 -13.80
C ALA A 34 2.28 -11.73 -12.74
N MET A 35 1.39 -11.96 -11.77
CA MET A 35 1.04 -10.97 -10.74
C MET A 35 1.23 -11.58 -9.36
N SER A 36 1.78 -10.81 -8.43
CA SER A 36 1.73 -11.16 -7.01
C SER A 36 0.30 -11.01 -6.47
N ALA A 37 -0.04 -11.76 -5.42
CA ALA A 37 -1.33 -11.67 -4.74
C ALA A 37 -1.69 -10.24 -4.27
N VAL A 38 -0.69 -9.37 -4.09
CA VAL A 38 -0.86 -7.93 -3.83
C VAL A 38 -0.23 -7.16 -4.98
N HIS A 39 -1.01 -6.46 -5.79
CA HIS A 39 -0.49 -5.73 -6.96
C HIS A 39 -1.33 -4.48 -7.30
N THR A 40 -0.89 -3.68 -8.27
CA THR A 40 -1.66 -2.57 -8.85
C THR A 40 -1.78 -2.72 -10.36
N HIS A 41 -2.89 -2.26 -10.95
CA HIS A 41 -3.02 -2.08 -12.40
C HIS A 41 -3.07 -0.59 -12.77
N GLU A 42 -3.64 0.22 -11.90
CA GLU A 42 -3.94 1.61 -12.12
C GLU A 42 -2.95 2.53 -11.39
N THR A 43 -2.98 3.82 -11.76
CA THR A 43 -2.19 4.85 -11.07
C THR A 43 -2.96 5.61 -9.99
N ASP A 44 -4.19 5.19 -9.68
CA ASP A 44 -5.09 5.85 -8.74
C ASP A 44 -4.95 5.33 -7.29
N GLY A 45 -4.02 4.40 -7.07
CA GLY A 45 -3.75 3.79 -5.78
C GLY A 45 -4.66 2.61 -5.43
N THR A 46 -5.47 2.13 -6.36
CA THR A 46 -6.20 0.86 -6.19
C THR A 46 -5.21 -0.29 -6.09
N ILE A 47 -5.28 -1.02 -4.97
CA ILE A 47 -4.51 -2.23 -4.73
C ILE A 47 -5.44 -3.40 -5.01
N HIS A 48 -4.97 -4.39 -5.76
CA HIS A 48 -5.69 -5.63 -6.01
C HIS A 48 -5.15 -6.69 -5.07
N ILE A 49 -6.07 -7.36 -4.36
CA ILE A 49 -5.79 -8.53 -3.55
C ILE A 49 -6.42 -9.74 -4.20
N GLU A 50 -5.60 -10.72 -4.54
CA GLU A 50 -5.99 -11.98 -5.17
C GLU A 50 -5.51 -13.14 -4.30
N ALA A 51 -6.35 -13.57 -3.35
CA ALA A 51 -5.99 -14.61 -2.38
C ALA A 51 -6.29 -16.00 -2.91
N ASP A 52 -5.32 -16.91 -2.84
CA ASP A 52 -5.54 -18.33 -3.22
C ASP A 52 -6.35 -19.09 -2.16
N THR A 53 -6.19 -18.71 -0.88
CA THR A 53 -6.93 -19.29 0.25
C THR A 53 -7.73 -18.23 0.99
N ALA A 54 -8.94 -18.60 1.42
CA ALA A 54 -9.79 -17.74 2.24
C ALA A 54 -9.14 -17.45 3.61
N GLY A 55 -9.24 -16.19 4.06
CA GLY A 55 -8.66 -15.73 5.32
C GLY A 55 -7.16 -15.46 5.31
N GLU A 56 -6.48 -15.56 4.16
CA GLU A 56 -5.11 -15.08 4.03
C GLU A 56 -5.00 -13.59 4.41
N THR A 57 -3.89 -13.22 5.04
CA THR A 57 -3.67 -11.85 5.51
C THR A 57 -2.60 -11.20 4.67
N PHE A 58 -2.96 -10.06 4.10
CA PHE A 58 -2.08 -9.22 3.31
C PHE A 58 -1.83 -7.90 4.03
N THR A 59 -0.66 -7.32 3.83
CA THR A 59 -0.26 -6.08 4.51
C THR A 59 0.24 -5.03 3.52
N LEU A 60 0.16 -3.77 3.94
CA LEU A 60 0.71 -2.66 3.18
C LEU A 60 2.21 -2.84 2.90
N GLY A 61 2.94 -3.45 3.83
CA GLY A 61 4.36 -3.77 3.66
C GLY A 61 4.65 -4.71 2.49
N GLN A 62 3.76 -5.64 2.16
CA GLN A 62 3.93 -6.53 1.01
C GLN A 62 3.89 -5.73 -0.30
N LEU A 63 2.94 -4.79 -0.46
CA LEU A 63 2.89 -3.90 -1.62
C LEU A 63 4.17 -3.08 -1.77
N PHE A 64 4.63 -2.45 -0.68
CA PHE A 64 5.86 -1.64 -0.70
C PHE A 64 7.12 -2.49 -0.98
N THR A 65 7.11 -3.75 -0.58
CA THR A 65 8.15 -4.73 -0.94
C THR A 65 8.15 -5.00 -2.45
N GLN A 66 6.99 -5.26 -3.06
CA GLN A 66 6.87 -5.44 -4.52
C GLN A 66 7.27 -4.17 -5.29
N TRP A 67 6.96 -3.00 -4.72
CA TRP A 67 7.32 -1.71 -5.31
C TRP A 67 8.83 -1.40 -5.15
N GLY A 68 9.52 -2.02 -4.19
CA GLY A 68 10.91 -1.68 -3.87
C GLY A 68 11.06 -0.30 -3.22
N VAL A 69 10.01 0.18 -2.56
CA VAL A 69 9.98 1.49 -1.89
C VAL A 69 10.05 1.26 -0.38
N THR A 70 11.00 1.93 0.29
CA THR A 70 11.11 1.87 1.76
C THR A 70 9.87 2.46 2.41
N LEU A 71 9.30 1.75 3.39
CA LEU A 71 8.23 2.24 4.25
C LEU A 71 8.61 2.01 5.71
N THR A 72 8.67 3.08 6.49
CA THR A 72 8.85 3.06 7.95
C THR A 72 7.97 4.14 8.59
N SER A 73 7.93 4.19 9.91
CA SER A 73 7.24 5.26 10.66
C SER A 73 7.83 6.66 10.40
N THR A 74 8.97 6.79 9.71
CA THR A 74 9.64 8.07 9.44
C THR A 74 10.14 8.19 8.01
N GLN A 75 9.80 7.27 7.09
CA GLN A 75 10.34 7.27 5.73
C GLN A 75 9.35 6.67 4.72
N ILE A 76 9.19 7.34 3.57
CA ILE A 76 8.57 6.79 2.36
C ILE A 76 9.55 6.98 1.20
N GLY A 77 10.07 5.88 0.65
CA GLY A 77 11.07 5.90 -0.41
C GLY A 77 12.29 6.73 -0.01
N GLY A 78 12.60 7.77 -0.79
CA GLY A 78 13.69 8.70 -0.51
C GLY A 78 13.36 9.80 0.50
N VAL A 79 12.09 9.98 0.89
CA VAL A 79 11.63 11.07 1.75
C VAL A 79 11.65 10.62 3.20
N ARG A 80 12.35 11.38 4.06
CA ARG A 80 12.43 11.16 5.51
C ARG A 80 11.71 12.27 6.26
N ALA A 81 11.06 11.91 7.35
CA ALA A 81 10.50 12.86 8.30
C ALA A 81 11.61 13.74 8.89
N GLN A 82 11.27 15.00 9.17
CA GLN A 82 12.16 15.89 9.92
C GLN A 82 12.21 15.50 11.41
N ASP A 83 13.13 16.10 12.15
CA ASP A 83 13.30 15.80 13.58
C ASP A 83 12.00 15.97 14.36
N GLY A 84 11.59 14.90 15.06
CA GLY A 84 10.35 14.86 15.85
C GLY A 84 9.06 14.64 15.03
N GLN A 85 9.14 14.57 13.70
CA GLN A 85 8.01 14.23 12.84
C GLN A 85 7.95 12.73 12.56
N GLN A 86 6.77 12.25 12.19
CA GLN A 86 6.51 10.85 11.86
C GLN A 86 5.51 10.78 10.70
N LEU A 87 5.51 9.65 10.01
CA LEU A 87 4.49 9.31 9.04
C LEU A 87 3.14 9.20 9.75
N HIS A 88 2.17 9.99 9.30
CA HIS A 88 0.79 9.87 9.74
C HIS A 88 0.07 8.85 8.85
N VAL A 89 -0.48 7.81 9.47
CA VAL A 89 -1.22 6.74 8.79
C VAL A 89 -2.67 6.79 9.24
N THR A 90 -3.60 6.77 8.29
CA THR A 90 -5.01 6.53 8.59
C THR A 90 -5.57 5.36 7.79
N SER A 91 -6.51 4.64 8.41
CA SER A 91 -7.33 3.60 7.79
C SER A 91 -8.79 4.02 7.96
N ASN A 92 -9.50 4.22 6.85
CA ASN A 92 -10.88 4.71 6.83
C ASN A 92 -11.07 6.00 7.65
N GLY A 93 -10.06 6.88 7.62
CA GLY A 93 -10.04 8.15 8.36
C GLY A 93 -9.62 8.04 9.82
N ALA A 94 -9.52 6.84 10.40
CA ALA A 94 -9.04 6.63 11.76
C ALA A 94 -7.51 6.51 11.80
N PRO A 95 -6.81 7.13 12.78
CA PRO A 95 -5.36 6.97 12.93
C PRO A 95 -4.96 5.52 13.20
N VAL A 96 -3.87 5.09 12.55
CA VAL A 96 -3.22 3.79 12.79
C VAL A 96 -1.89 4.03 13.49
N ALA A 97 -1.64 3.28 14.57
CA ALA A 97 -0.38 3.29 15.29
C ALA A 97 0.45 2.03 14.95
N GLY A 98 1.76 2.08 15.20
CA GLY A 98 2.68 0.97 14.96
C GLY A 98 3.46 1.10 13.65
N ASP A 99 4.10 0.00 13.22
CA ASP A 99 4.82 -0.03 11.95
C ASP A 99 3.80 0.02 10.79
N PRO A 100 3.87 1.03 9.89
CA PRO A 100 2.97 1.11 8.73
C PRO A 100 2.99 -0.12 7.83
N LYS A 101 4.07 -0.91 7.81
CA LYS A 101 4.15 -2.14 7.02
C LYS A 101 3.24 -3.26 7.55
N ASP A 102 2.91 -3.22 8.83
CA ASP A 102 2.07 -4.23 9.49
C ASP A 102 0.58 -3.96 9.31
N LEU A 103 0.20 -2.82 8.71
CA LEU A 103 -1.19 -2.49 8.42
C LEU A 103 -1.80 -3.55 7.50
N ARG A 104 -2.76 -4.31 8.03
CA ARG A 104 -3.56 -5.26 7.28
C ARG A 104 -4.39 -4.54 6.23
N LEU A 105 -4.43 -5.14 5.04
CA LEU A 105 -5.29 -4.75 3.94
C LEU A 105 -6.66 -5.41 4.09
N GLU A 106 -7.73 -4.62 3.99
CA GLU A 106 -9.12 -5.04 4.16
C GLU A 106 -9.98 -4.62 2.96
N PRO A 107 -11.13 -5.27 2.72
CA PRO A 107 -12.05 -4.88 1.66
C PRO A 107 -12.47 -3.41 1.73
N ASP A 108 -12.43 -2.72 0.60
CA ASP A 108 -12.83 -1.31 0.41
C ASP A 108 -12.14 -0.28 1.34
N GLN A 109 -11.07 -0.69 2.01
CA GLN A 109 -10.33 0.15 2.94
C GLN A 109 -9.65 1.32 2.22
N VAL A 110 -9.75 2.53 2.79
CA VAL A 110 -9.04 3.72 2.31
C VAL A 110 -7.89 4.04 3.26
N ILE A 111 -6.67 3.90 2.77
CA ILE A 111 -5.43 4.14 3.51
C ILE A 111 -4.83 5.46 3.04
N VAL A 112 -4.50 6.33 3.99
CA VAL A 112 -3.77 7.57 3.70
C VAL A 112 -2.46 7.58 4.46
N LEU A 113 -1.36 7.70 3.72
CA LEU A 113 -0.03 7.96 4.23
C LEU A 113 0.27 9.44 4.03
N ARG A 114 0.53 10.18 5.10
CA ARG A 114 0.87 11.60 5.04
C ARG A 114 2.22 11.85 5.71
N MET A 115 3.21 12.20 4.89
CA MET A 115 4.45 12.81 5.36
C MET A 115 4.27 14.34 5.37
N PRO A 116 4.61 15.03 6.47
CA PRO A 116 4.57 16.48 6.55
C PRO A 116 5.45 17.17 5.50
#